data_AF-A0A7X8AUY6-F1
#
_entry.id   AF-A0A7X8AUY6-F1
#
_cell.length_a   1.000
_cell.length_b   1.000
_cell.length_c   1.000
_cell.angle_alpha   90.00
_cell.angle_beta   90.00
_cell.angle_gamma   90.00
#
_symmetry.space_group_name_H-M   'P 1'
#
loop_
_entity.id
_entity.type
_entity.pdbx_description
1 polymer ?
#
loop_
_entity_poly.entity_id
_entity_poly.type
_entity_poly.pdbx_seq_one_letter_code
_entity_poly.pdbx_strand_id
1 'polypeptide(L)'
;MSNLEEAKKYNEEFDKILKETKIFTRELFEKFYNAYSYDTPTTHNWLINKLKIIKERLGKGDTLPVENSKIVLNKDNFLEWVELEFPGCTDI
;
A
#
# COMPACT_ATOMS: atom_id res chain seq x y z
N MET A 1 -26.19 -3.08 9.70
CA MET A 1 -25.56 -2.53 8.48
C MET A 1 -24.78 -3.68 7.86
N SER A 2 -24.84 -3.82 6.55
CA SER A 2 -24.26 -5.00 5.88
C SER A 2 -22.75 -4.87 5.87
N ASN A 3 -22.02 -5.94 6.22
CA ASN A 3 -20.54 -6.05 6.17
C ASN A 3 -19.90 -5.44 4.90
N LEU A 4 -20.66 -5.39 3.80
CA LEU A 4 -20.25 -4.89 2.49
C LEU A 4 -20.16 -3.35 2.42
N GLU A 5 -21.03 -2.63 3.11
CA GLU A 5 -20.98 -1.16 3.19
C GLU A 5 -19.83 -0.71 4.09
N GLU A 6 -19.60 -1.43 5.19
CA GLU A 6 -18.48 -1.18 6.10
C GLU A 6 -17.13 -1.43 5.41
N ALA A 7 -17.01 -2.52 4.64
CA ALA A 7 -15.81 -2.82 3.86
C ALA A 7 -15.54 -1.77 2.77
N LYS A 8 -16.59 -1.25 2.10
CA LYS A 8 -16.44 -0.17 1.12
C LYS A 8 -15.96 1.12 1.77
N LYS A 9 -16.61 1.54 2.85
CA LYS A 9 -16.25 2.76 3.57
C LYS A 9 -14.81 2.67 4.11
N TYR A 10 -14.43 1.54 4.70
CA TYR A 10 -13.06 1.29 5.14
C TYR A 10 -12.06 1.43 3.98
N ASN A 11 -12.37 0.89 2.81
CA ASN A 11 -11.50 1.01 1.63
C ASN A 11 -11.31 2.45 1.19
N GLU A 12 -12.39 3.24 1.13
CA GLU A 12 -12.33 4.64 0.73
C GLU A 12 -11.56 5.50 1.74
N GLU A 13 -11.74 5.25 3.04
CA GLU A 13 -10.99 5.92 4.09
C GLU A 13 -9.50 5.56 4.03
N PHE A 14 -9.20 4.28 3.81
CA PHE A 14 -7.81 3.83 3.69
C PHE A 14 -7.12 4.40 2.44
N ASP A 15 -7.83 4.52 1.32
CA ASP A 15 -7.30 5.13 0.10
C ASP A 15 -6.96 6.61 0.30
N LYS A 16 -7.75 7.33 1.10
CA LYS A 16 -7.44 8.72 1.48
C LYS A 16 -6.18 8.78 2.32
N ILE A 17 -6.07 7.91 3.32
CA ILE A 17 -4.86 7.81 4.17
C ILE A 17 -3.62 7.57 3.30
N LEU A 18 -3.67 6.68 2.32
CA LEU A 18 -2.51 6.40 1.44
C LEU A 18 -2.13 7.59 0.55
N LYS A 19 -3.12 8.38 0.11
CA LYS A 19 -2.90 9.58 -0.70
C LYS A 19 -2.33 10.75 0.10
N GLU A 20 -2.72 10.87 1.36
CA GLU A 20 -2.38 12.02 2.21
C GLU A 20 -1.21 11.75 3.15
N THR A 21 -0.88 10.47 3.39
CA THR A 21 0.18 10.12 4.34
C THR A 21 1.54 10.59 3.83
N LYS A 22 2.27 11.24 4.73
CA LYS A 22 3.63 11.71 4.46
C LYS A 22 4.70 10.68 4.79
N ILE A 23 4.35 9.62 5.52
CA ILE A 23 5.28 8.58 5.97
C ILE A 23 4.57 7.23 5.85
N PHE A 24 5.28 6.22 5.37
CA PHE A 24 4.82 4.84 5.39
C PHE A 24 5.04 4.29 6.80
N THR A 25 4.05 4.46 7.66
CA THR A 25 4.12 4.07 9.08
C THR A 25 4.17 2.56 9.24
N ARG A 26 4.66 2.10 10.39
CA ARG A 26 4.65 0.69 10.76
C ARG A 26 3.24 0.09 10.70
N GLU A 27 2.21 0.84 11.09
CA GLU A 27 0.82 0.37 11.01
C GLU A 27 0.37 0.09 9.56
N LEU A 28 0.79 0.92 8.60
CA LEU A 28 0.54 0.66 7.18
C LEU A 28 1.28 -0.59 6.72
N PHE A 29 2.54 -0.72 7.14
CA PHE A 29 3.35 -1.90 6.85
C PHE A 29 2.70 -3.19 7.38
N GLU A 30 2.25 -3.20 8.63
CA GLU A 30 1.56 -4.33 9.25
C GLU A 30 0.26 -4.66 8.51
N LYS A 31 -0.52 -3.66 8.08
CA LYS A 31 -1.73 -3.89 7.27
C LYS A 31 -1.42 -4.53 5.92
N PHE A 32 -0.36 -4.09 5.26
CA PHE A 32 0.04 -4.61 3.94
C PHE A 32 0.58 -6.03 4.08
N TYR A 33 1.41 -6.28 5.11
CA TYR A 33 1.95 -7.61 5.39
C TYR A 33 0.87 -8.61 5.79
N ASN A 34 -0.12 -8.18 6.59
CA ASN A 34 -1.29 -8.99 6.86
C ASN A 34 -1.99 -9.35 5.55
N ALA A 35 -2.28 -8.35 4.70
CA ALA A 35 -2.95 -8.58 3.42
C ALA A 35 -2.18 -9.53 2.48
N TYR A 36 -0.85 -9.42 2.45
CA TYR A 36 0.04 -10.32 1.71
C TYR A 36 0.03 -11.74 2.28
N SER A 37 0.02 -11.88 3.61
CA SER A 37 0.05 -13.18 4.29
C SER A 37 -1.26 -13.96 4.18
N TYR A 38 -2.36 -13.30 3.77
CA TYR A 38 -3.64 -13.96 3.57
C TYR A 38 -3.69 -14.67 2.21
N ASP A 39 -3.90 -15.98 2.24
CA ASP A 39 -4.04 -16.85 1.07
C ASP A 39 -5.44 -16.73 0.42
N THR A 40 -5.83 -15.50 0.07
CA THR A 40 -7.09 -15.23 -0.63
C THR A 40 -6.85 -14.24 -1.77
N PRO A 41 -7.31 -14.56 -3.00
CA PRO A 41 -7.14 -13.66 -4.15
C PRO A 41 -7.72 -12.26 -3.91
N THR A 42 -8.79 -12.16 -3.13
CA THR A 42 -9.44 -10.89 -2.78
C THR A 42 -8.51 -9.98 -1.97
N THR A 43 -7.74 -10.55 -1.04
CA THR A 43 -6.85 -9.79 -0.15
C THR A 43 -5.54 -9.42 -0.85
N HIS A 44 -5.05 -10.30 -1.73
CA HIS A 44 -3.97 -9.98 -2.66
C HIS A 44 -4.35 -8.83 -3.61
N ASN A 45 -5.52 -8.90 -4.24
CA ASN A 45 -6.01 -7.81 -5.09
C ASN A 45 -6.19 -6.50 -4.31
N TRP A 46 -6.62 -6.58 -3.05
CA TRP A 46 -6.69 -5.41 -2.18
C TRP A 46 -5.32 -4.76 -2.02
N LEU A 47 -4.28 -5.54 -1.68
CA LEU A 47 -2.91 -5.06 -1.54
C LEU A 47 -2.39 -4.41 -2.83
N ILE A 48 -2.55 -5.08 -3.97
CA ILE A 48 -2.15 -4.56 -5.29
C ILE A 48 -2.82 -3.22 -5.57
N ASN A 49 -4.12 -3.09 -5.29
CA ASN A 49 -4.84 -1.83 -5.48
C ASN A 49 -4.31 -0.71 -4.57
N LYS A 50 -3.93 -1.03 -3.33
CA LYS A 50 -3.35 -0.04 -2.40
C LYS A 50 -1.95 0.39 -2.83
N LEU A 51 -1.14 -0.55 -3.31
CA LEU A 51 0.18 -0.28 -3.86
C LEU A 51 0.12 0.58 -5.12
N LYS A 52 -0.88 0.39 -6.00
CA LYS A 52 -1.14 1.25 -7.17
C LYS A 52 -1.36 2.71 -6.80
N ILE A 53 -2.09 2.98 -5.72
CA ILE A 53 -2.32 4.35 -5.22
C ILE A 53 -0.99 4.99 -4.83
N ILE A 54 -0.12 4.24 -4.13
CA ILE A 54 1.20 4.72 -3.74
C ILE A 54 2.08 4.93 -4.99
N LYS A 55 2.07 4.00 -5.95
CA LYS A 55 2.81 4.16 -7.20
C LYS A 55 2.40 5.45 -7.93
N GLU A 56 1.10 5.73 -8.02
CA GLU A 56 0.59 6.90 -8.72
C GLU A 56 1.06 8.21 -8.07
N ARG A 57 1.03 8.32 -6.74
CA ARG A 57 1.56 9.52 -6.06
C ARG A 57 3.06 9.68 -6.30
N LEU A 58 3.83 8.61 -6.19
CA LEU A 58 5.28 8.66 -6.39
C LEU A 58 5.61 9.02 -7.84
N GLY A 59 4.83 8.55 -8.81
CA GLY A 59 4.92 8.92 -10.23
C GLY A 59 4.67 10.42 -10.51
N LYS A 60 3.91 11.11 -9.65
CA LYS A 60 3.70 12.57 -9.72
C LYS A 60 4.86 13.39 -9.12
N GLY A 61 5.91 12.72 -8.64
CA GLY A 61 7.07 13.36 -8.01
C GLY A 61 6.97 13.46 -6.49
N ASP A 62 5.97 12.83 -5.88
CA ASP A 62 5.89 12.71 -4.43
C ASP A 62 6.94 11.71 -3.90
N THR A 63 7.25 11.81 -2.62
CA THR A 63 8.16 10.87 -1.93
C THR A 63 7.54 10.40 -0.64
N LEU A 64 7.81 9.15 -0.28
CA LEU A 64 7.23 8.52 0.90
C LEU A 64 8.33 7.84 1.74
N PRO A 65 8.87 8.53 2.76
CA PRO A 65 9.75 7.94 3.77
C PRO A 65 9.10 6.73 4.45
N VAL A 66 9.87 5.66 4.65
CA VAL A 66 9.43 4.50 5.41
C VAL A 66 9.81 4.68 6.87
N GLU A 67 8.83 4.56 7.76
CA GLU A 67 9.04 4.72 9.20
C GLU A 67 10.04 3.68 9.74
N ASN A 68 10.92 4.12 10.64
CA ASN A 68 12.01 3.29 11.20
C ASN A 68 13.00 2.73 10.17
N SER A 69 12.99 3.26 8.94
CA SER A 69 13.94 2.92 7.89
C SER A 69 14.64 4.17 7.36
N LYS A 70 15.79 3.97 6.71
CA LYS A 70 16.49 5.03 5.96
C LYS A 70 15.96 5.15 4.53
N ILE A 71 15.00 4.32 4.15
CA ILE A 71 14.43 4.26 2.80
C ILE A 71 13.42 5.39 2.62
N VAL A 72 13.55 6.09 1.49
CA VAL A 72 12.55 7.04 1.00
C VAL A 72 12.05 6.54 -0.33
N LEU A 73 10.79 6.14 -0.38
CA LEU A 73 10.17 5.63 -1.60
C LEU A 73 9.92 6.78 -2.57
N ASN A 74 10.26 6.55 -3.83
CA ASN A 74 10.04 7.44 -4.96
C ASN A 74 9.71 6.59 -6.19
N LYS A 75 9.43 7.24 -7.32
CA LYS A 75 9.05 6.54 -8.56
C LYS A 75 10.09 5.52 -9.05
N ASP A 76 11.37 5.71 -8.71
CA ASP A 76 12.49 4.94 -9.26
C ASP A 76 12.79 3.69 -8.42
N ASN A 77 12.58 3.75 -7.10
CA ASN A 77 12.87 2.64 -6.19
C ASN A 77 11.62 1.90 -5.66
N PHE A 78 10.42 2.42 -5.91
CA PHE A 78 9.20 1.84 -5.34
C PHE A 78 8.93 0.41 -5.80
N LEU A 79 9.09 0.12 -7.10
CA LEU A 79 8.84 -1.23 -7.63
C LEU A 79 9.84 -2.25 -7.07
N GLU A 80 11.11 -1.87 -6.95
CA GLU A 80 12.13 -2.72 -6.34
C GLU A 80 11.82 -2.99 -4.87
N TRP A 81 11.41 -1.95 -4.13
CA TRP A 81 10.99 -2.10 -2.74
C TRP A 81 9.76 -3.02 -2.60
N VAL A 82 8.77 -2.90 -3.49
CA VAL A 82 7.60 -3.78 -3.49
C VAL A 82 7.99 -5.23 -3.75
N GLU A 83 8.90 -5.51 -4.69
CA GLU A 83 9.34 -6.88 -4.95
C GLU A 83 10.15 -7.47 -3.78
N LEU A 84 10.89 -6.63 -3.04
CA LEU A 84 11.63 -7.05 -1.86
C LEU A 84 10.71 -7.35 -0.66
N GLU A 85 9.73 -6.50 -0.39
CA GLU A 85 8.84 -6.64 0.77
C GLU A 85 7.63 -7.54 0.51
N PHE A 86 7.12 -7.53 -0.72
CA PHE A 86 5.92 -8.26 -1.15
C PHE A 86 6.16 -8.96 -2.51
N PRO A 87 7.04 -9.99 -2.55
CA PRO A 87 7.40 -10.69 -3.78
C PRO A 87 6.16 -11.14 -4.57
N GLY A 88 6.13 -10.84 -5.87
CA GLY A 88 5.01 -11.18 -6.76
C GLY A 88 3.84 -10.19 -6.74
N CYS A 89 3.93 -9.08 -5.99
CA CYS A 89 2.95 -7.99 -6.01
C CYS A 89 3.34 -6.82 -6.91
N THR A 90 4.24 -7.04 -7.88
CA THR A 90 4.74 -6.00 -8.80
C THR A 90 3.81 -5.66 -9.97
N ASP A 91 2.64 -6.30 -10.08
CA ASP A 91 1.61 -6.00 -11.08
C ASP A 91 0.82 -4.71 -10.73
N ILE A 92 1.57 -3.64 -10.50
CA ILE A 92 1.13 -2.32 -10.03
C ILE A 92 1.61 -1.23 -10.95
#